data_AF-A0A2H3E703-F1
#
_entry.id   AF-A0A2H3E703-F1
#
_cell.length_a   1.000
_cell.length_b   1.000
_cell.length_c   1.000
_cell.angle_alpha   90.00
_cell.angle_beta   90.00
_cell.angle_gamma   90.00
#
_symmetry.space_group_name_H-M   'P 1'
#
loop_
_entity.id
_entity.type
_entity.pdbx_description
1 polymer ?
#
loop_
_entity_poly.entity_id
_entity_poly.type
_entity_poly.pdbx_seq_one_letter_code
_entity_poly.pdbx_strand_id
1 'polypeptide(L)'
;MVVHIENPHEGRKISDIVNEMVGQRTFIGWPFLQEGLVVAVSDALFKYEKMSVVPGAAPKVVSNPHSPQGLNFWKTKADRIEQVYSKKCGVITGNVEVLLHVRPLKGLKRLEDGAFVKDYEDNEKETEQAIQMTLGHVTSEDPRYIERPAPPLSEEFPDGSKIFFLGEHAYGVAAQVSATTETSLSVILAFFPTEKSENDKFKAIVQDRTSERYYPSFRAAEMVGISGRALSKITSSFMVITSDGVKNNLGLSLKFEGKSMKVIDYSRKDGRNWEFSEKAIKLIIDYKTKFPDIFRSLDQPGDAMAKASEALPGQDSDGRVREIKAWLKTQGVRDFEPVSLFCDQLTKNMVDEIEKAADSFNANKSSTAIKKAIVKGIPRQAVLKPAHAVYRLQNQHFTLGDRVTMIQDSGAVPLAAKGVVIGLNSKSMDVVWDVPFMSGTTLGDKCSQYRGLTVDFNSCLNLTNPQFVTSTNPKAPPPPAITTPFNPRFGPRPAIPPTAGQPAASGFTPAQKPFSPVSIMSNPRRGRGGYVNGRGAVPTGAPRSPLPGIEPSKESSAPSTNGAPVNSRPMRGFNPGRGRGGFGPGFRGRGAFIPNVDRGRGNPPYRGRGRGSFAAPLPS
;
A
#
# COMPACT_ATOMS: atom_id res chain seq x y z
N MET A 1 -25.95 6.67 -30.23
CA MET A 1 -26.42 8.02 -29.86
C MET A 1 -25.21 8.80 -29.41
N VAL A 2 -25.01 10.02 -29.92
CA VAL A 2 -23.93 10.92 -29.49
C VAL A 2 -24.58 12.10 -28.78
N VAL A 3 -24.09 12.46 -27.60
CA VAL A 3 -24.61 13.59 -26.82
C VAL A 3 -23.66 14.77 -27.00
N HIS A 4 -24.20 15.93 -27.39
CA HIS A 4 -23.47 17.19 -27.43
C HIS A 4 -23.81 17.98 -26.17
N ILE A 5 -22.79 18.53 -25.51
CA ILE A 5 -22.94 19.31 -24.29
C ILE A 5 -22.77 20.80 -24.63
N GLU A 6 -23.76 21.60 -24.26
CA GLU A 6 -23.69 23.06 -24.30
C GLU A 6 -23.07 23.58 -23.00
N ASN A 7 -22.23 24.61 -23.05
CA ASN A 7 -21.52 25.11 -21.87
C ASN A 7 -22.30 26.25 -21.18
N PRO A 8 -22.92 26.03 -20.00
CA PRO A 8 -23.70 27.07 -19.32
C PRO A 8 -22.86 28.20 -18.68
N HIS A 9 -21.52 28.07 -18.73
CA HIS A 9 -20.57 29.05 -18.22
C HIS A 9 -19.79 29.76 -19.34
N GLU A 10 -20.16 29.56 -20.61
CA GLU A 10 -19.54 30.26 -21.75
C GLU A 10 -19.65 31.79 -21.59
N GLY A 11 -18.56 32.50 -21.88
CA GLY A 11 -18.48 33.96 -21.75
C GLY A 11 -18.46 34.52 -20.32
N ARG A 12 -18.56 33.70 -19.26
CA ARG A 12 -18.46 34.16 -17.86
C ARG A 12 -17.01 34.50 -17.46
N LYS A 13 -16.83 35.47 -16.57
CA LYS A 13 -15.53 35.79 -15.99
C LYS A 13 -15.12 34.73 -14.97
N ILE A 14 -13.85 34.32 -15.01
CA ILE A 14 -13.30 33.30 -14.12
C ILE A 14 -13.34 33.75 -12.64
N SER A 15 -13.17 35.06 -12.37
CA SER A 15 -13.33 35.64 -11.03
C SER A 15 -14.68 35.28 -10.39
N ASP A 16 -15.73 35.30 -11.21
CA ASP A 16 -17.10 35.19 -10.76
C ASP A 16 -17.43 33.70 -10.53
N ILE A 17 -16.97 32.83 -11.45
CA ILE A 17 -16.98 31.37 -11.29
C ILE A 17 -16.24 30.95 -10.01
N VAL A 18 -15.08 31.52 -9.71
CA VAL A 18 -14.31 31.21 -8.49
C VAL A 18 -15.09 31.65 -7.25
N ASN A 19 -15.66 32.85 -7.27
CA ASN A 19 -16.45 33.38 -6.16
C ASN A 19 -17.72 32.54 -5.90
N GLU A 20 -18.38 32.05 -6.95
CA GLU A 20 -19.55 31.17 -6.88
C GLU A 20 -19.18 29.76 -6.41
N MET A 21 -18.24 29.09 -7.08
CA MET A 21 -18.02 27.64 -6.94
C MET A 21 -17.00 27.24 -5.87
N VAL A 22 -15.91 27.98 -5.65
CA VAL A 22 -14.86 27.53 -4.71
C VAL A 22 -15.37 27.56 -3.27
N GLY A 23 -15.20 26.44 -2.56
CA GLY A 23 -15.75 26.20 -1.23
C GLY A 23 -17.18 25.67 -1.23
N GLN A 24 -17.82 25.53 -2.39
CA GLN A 24 -19.15 24.92 -2.53
C GLN A 24 -19.06 23.44 -2.96
N ARG A 25 -20.13 22.71 -2.68
CA ARG A 25 -20.36 21.38 -3.24
C ARG A 25 -20.74 21.46 -4.72
N THR A 26 -20.33 20.46 -5.48
CA THR A 26 -20.72 20.24 -6.87
C THR A 26 -20.86 18.74 -7.13
N PHE A 27 -21.54 18.36 -8.20
CA PHE A 27 -21.70 16.99 -8.64
C PHE A 27 -20.88 16.74 -9.90
N ILE A 28 -20.02 15.73 -9.86
CA ILE A 28 -19.02 15.38 -10.88
C ILE A 28 -19.24 13.97 -11.43
N GLY A 29 -18.61 13.64 -12.57
CA GLY A 29 -18.61 12.25 -13.09
C GLY A 29 -19.88 11.85 -13.84
N TRP A 30 -20.56 12.81 -14.49
CA TRP A 30 -21.73 12.55 -15.33
C TRP A 30 -21.53 11.35 -16.29
N PRO A 31 -22.50 10.44 -16.47
CA PRO A 31 -23.86 10.47 -15.91
C PRO A 31 -23.95 9.90 -14.48
N PHE A 32 -22.88 9.30 -13.94
CA PHE A 32 -22.87 8.70 -12.61
C PHE A 32 -22.39 9.71 -11.57
N LEU A 33 -23.26 10.68 -11.29
CA LEU A 33 -22.97 11.84 -10.45
C LEU A 33 -22.51 11.45 -9.04
N GLN A 34 -21.35 11.96 -8.62
CA GLN A 34 -20.85 11.91 -7.25
C GLN A 34 -20.66 13.33 -6.72
N GLU A 35 -21.02 13.58 -5.46
CA GLU A 35 -20.77 14.86 -4.80
C GLU A 35 -19.25 15.06 -4.55
N GLY A 36 -18.78 16.30 -4.61
CA GLY A 36 -17.44 16.69 -4.23
C GLY A 36 -17.34 18.18 -3.91
N LEU A 37 -16.30 18.55 -3.16
CA LEU A 37 -16.02 19.93 -2.76
C LEU A 37 -15.09 20.60 -3.78
N VAL A 38 -15.49 21.73 -4.36
CA VAL A 38 -14.61 22.52 -5.24
C VAL A 38 -13.60 23.27 -4.40
N VAL A 39 -12.32 23.01 -4.63
CA VAL A 39 -11.21 23.62 -3.88
C VAL A 39 -10.54 24.72 -4.68
N ALA A 40 -10.49 24.55 -6.00
CA ALA A 40 -9.89 25.52 -6.90
C ALA A 40 -10.54 25.46 -8.29
N VAL A 41 -10.31 26.50 -9.07
CA VAL A 41 -10.61 26.58 -10.50
C VAL A 41 -9.30 26.83 -11.23
N SER A 42 -9.11 26.35 -12.45
CA SER A 42 -7.94 26.72 -13.27
C SER A 42 -8.32 26.91 -14.73
N ASP A 43 -7.77 27.95 -15.33
CA ASP A 43 -7.73 28.14 -16.78
C ASP A 43 -6.38 27.67 -17.33
N ALA A 44 -6.11 27.95 -18.61
CA ALA A 44 -4.87 27.56 -19.27
C ALA A 44 -3.58 28.18 -18.68
N LEU A 45 -3.67 29.21 -17.83
CA LEU A 45 -2.54 30.03 -17.37
C LEU A 45 -2.41 30.09 -15.82
N PHE A 46 -3.51 29.99 -15.08
CA PHE A 46 -3.58 30.24 -13.64
C PHE A 46 -4.47 29.20 -12.92
N LYS A 47 -4.07 28.81 -11.70
CA LYS A 47 -4.93 28.16 -10.70
C LYS A 47 -5.44 29.22 -9.72
N TYR A 48 -6.75 29.31 -9.56
CA TYR A 48 -7.46 30.23 -8.68
C TYR A 48 -7.96 29.51 -7.43
N GLU A 49 -7.53 29.99 -6.28
CA GLU A 49 -7.88 29.44 -4.95
C GLU A 49 -8.43 30.56 -4.05
N LYS A 50 -9.32 30.23 -3.11
CA LYS A 50 -9.77 31.17 -2.08
C LYS A 50 -8.89 31.02 -0.85
N MET A 51 -8.16 32.08 -0.48
CA MET A 51 -7.27 32.07 0.68
C MET A 51 -7.47 33.31 1.55
N SER A 52 -7.41 33.12 2.88
CA SER A 52 -7.40 34.24 3.82
C SER A 52 -5.95 34.69 4.05
N VAL A 53 -5.57 35.81 3.44
CA VAL A 53 -4.21 36.36 3.49
C VAL A 53 -3.87 36.96 4.88
N VAL A 54 -4.89 37.26 5.68
CA VAL A 54 -4.78 37.77 7.05
C VAL A 54 -5.72 36.95 7.96
N PRO A 55 -5.27 36.42 9.11
CA PRO A 55 -6.15 35.69 10.02
C PRO A 55 -7.40 36.49 10.39
N GLY A 56 -8.58 35.92 10.15
CA GLY A 56 -9.88 36.56 10.44
C GLY A 56 -10.44 37.47 9.33
N ALA A 57 -9.72 37.70 8.23
CA ALA A 57 -10.25 38.43 7.08
C ALA A 57 -11.07 37.51 6.14
N ALA A 58 -12.00 38.10 5.40
CA ALA A 58 -12.75 37.39 4.35
C ALA A 58 -11.78 36.79 3.30
N PRO A 59 -11.99 35.53 2.88
CA PRO A 59 -11.11 34.87 1.92
C PRO A 59 -11.15 35.58 0.57
N LYS A 60 -9.97 35.90 0.02
CA LYS A 60 -9.82 36.55 -1.29
C LYS A 60 -9.42 35.51 -2.33
N VAL A 61 -9.79 35.79 -3.58
CA VAL A 61 -9.33 35.00 -4.74
C VAL A 61 -7.86 35.30 -4.98
N VAL A 62 -7.04 34.26 -4.97
CA VAL A 62 -5.60 34.31 -5.28
C VAL A 62 -5.37 33.57 -6.59
N SER A 63 -4.76 34.24 -7.56
CA SER A 63 -4.39 33.69 -8.87
C SER A 63 -2.93 33.24 -8.87
N ASN A 64 -2.71 31.93 -8.81
CA ASN A 64 -1.38 31.31 -8.85
C ASN A 64 -1.02 30.93 -10.30
N PRO A 65 -0.04 31.57 -10.95
CA PRO A 65 0.34 31.23 -12.31
C PRO A 65 0.89 29.80 -12.39
N HIS A 66 0.54 29.09 -13.45
CA HIS A 66 1.10 27.77 -13.74
C HIS A 66 2.59 27.88 -14.09
N SER A 67 3.38 26.90 -13.66
CA SER A 67 4.77 26.78 -14.13
C SER A 67 4.79 26.49 -15.64
N PRO A 68 5.90 26.75 -16.36
CA PRO A 68 5.99 26.47 -17.80
C PRO A 68 5.70 25.01 -18.18
N GLN A 69 5.98 24.07 -17.28
CA GLN A 69 5.58 22.66 -17.44
C GLN A 69 4.11 22.44 -17.08
N GLY A 70 3.60 23.13 -16.06
CA GLY A 70 2.21 23.14 -15.63
C GLY A 70 1.22 23.49 -16.74
N LEU A 71 1.55 24.44 -17.62
CA LEU A 71 0.74 24.80 -18.79
C LEU A 71 0.45 23.58 -19.69
N ASN A 72 1.49 22.80 -20.02
CA ASN A 72 1.36 21.60 -20.82
C ASN A 72 0.61 20.48 -20.08
N PHE A 73 0.81 20.34 -18.77
CA PHE A 73 0.06 19.39 -17.96
C PHE A 73 -1.43 19.74 -17.87
N TRP A 74 -1.78 21.02 -17.72
CA TRP A 74 -3.15 21.49 -17.71
C TRP A 74 -3.85 21.13 -19.03
N LYS A 75 -3.22 21.47 -20.17
CA LYS A 75 -3.77 21.14 -21.49
C LYS A 75 -3.93 19.63 -21.68
N THR A 76 -2.92 18.84 -21.30
CA THR A 76 -2.99 17.37 -21.36
C THR A 76 -4.14 16.82 -20.50
N LYS A 77 -4.46 17.45 -19.36
CA LYS A 77 -5.60 17.05 -18.51
C LYS A 77 -6.94 17.40 -19.15
N ALA A 78 -7.07 18.60 -19.74
CA ALA A 78 -8.24 19.03 -20.49
C ALA A 78 -8.52 18.09 -21.69
N ASP A 79 -7.53 17.89 -22.56
CA ASP A 79 -7.58 16.99 -23.72
C ASP A 79 -7.94 15.55 -23.30
N ARG A 80 -7.40 15.07 -22.17
CA ARG A 80 -7.72 13.73 -21.61
C ARG A 80 -9.19 13.61 -21.20
N ILE A 81 -9.78 14.65 -20.61
CA ILE A 81 -11.19 14.64 -20.18
C ILE A 81 -12.09 14.56 -21.42
N GLU A 82 -11.85 15.41 -22.43
CA GLU A 82 -12.57 15.37 -23.71
C GLU A 82 -12.44 13.99 -24.38
N GLN A 83 -11.22 13.44 -24.46
CA GLN A 83 -10.98 12.12 -25.06
C GLN A 83 -11.69 10.98 -24.32
N VAL A 84 -11.76 11.02 -22.98
CA VAL A 84 -12.49 10.01 -22.18
C VAL A 84 -13.98 10.07 -22.51
N TYR A 85 -14.59 11.25 -22.46
CA TYR A 85 -16.01 11.43 -22.78
C TYR A 85 -16.34 11.08 -24.24
N SER A 86 -15.53 11.54 -25.19
CA SER A 86 -15.71 11.28 -26.63
C SER A 86 -15.55 9.80 -26.98
N LYS A 87 -14.47 9.14 -26.52
CA LYS A 87 -14.13 7.78 -26.94
C LYS A 87 -14.75 6.67 -26.11
N LYS A 88 -15.05 6.91 -24.82
CA LYS A 88 -15.63 5.89 -23.93
C LYS A 88 -17.12 6.09 -23.67
N CYS A 89 -17.60 7.33 -23.63
CA CYS A 89 -18.99 7.63 -23.27
C CYS A 89 -19.86 8.05 -24.47
N GLY A 90 -19.28 8.39 -25.62
CA GLY A 90 -20.02 8.90 -26.78
C GLY A 90 -20.54 10.34 -26.58
N VAL A 91 -19.81 11.14 -25.80
CA VAL A 91 -20.19 12.51 -25.40
C VAL A 91 -19.19 13.50 -25.96
N ILE A 92 -19.68 14.56 -26.60
CA ILE A 92 -18.87 15.66 -27.12
C ILE A 92 -19.05 16.84 -26.16
N THR A 93 -18.02 17.11 -25.37
CA THR A 93 -18.02 18.10 -24.28
C THR A 93 -17.76 19.54 -24.74
N GLY A 94 -17.41 19.73 -26.02
CA GLY A 94 -16.82 20.98 -26.50
C GLY A 94 -15.41 21.22 -25.96
N ASN A 95 -14.85 22.39 -26.27
CA ASN A 95 -13.56 22.84 -25.77
C ASN A 95 -13.59 22.98 -24.24
N VAL A 96 -12.52 22.56 -23.56
CA VAL A 96 -12.42 22.64 -22.10
C VAL A 96 -11.49 23.79 -21.72
N GLU A 97 -12.08 24.95 -21.46
CA GLU A 97 -11.34 26.19 -21.14
C GLU A 97 -11.10 26.36 -19.63
N VAL A 98 -11.94 25.73 -18.81
CA VAL A 98 -11.93 25.84 -17.35
C VAL A 98 -12.06 24.46 -16.71
N LEU A 99 -11.10 24.12 -15.84
CA LEU A 99 -11.10 22.92 -15.02
C LEU A 99 -11.40 23.27 -13.57
N LEU A 100 -12.32 22.51 -12.96
CA LEU A 100 -12.56 22.50 -11.53
C LEU A 100 -11.66 21.45 -10.86
N HIS A 101 -11.03 21.81 -9.76
CA HIS A 101 -10.29 20.90 -8.89
C HIS A 101 -11.20 20.53 -7.72
N VAL A 102 -11.66 19.28 -7.72
CA VAL A 102 -12.71 18.80 -6.84
C VAL A 102 -12.19 17.64 -6.00
N ARG A 103 -12.40 17.71 -4.68
CA ARG A 103 -12.17 16.60 -3.75
C ARG A 103 -13.46 15.79 -3.65
N PRO A 104 -13.52 14.54 -4.15
CA PRO A 104 -14.73 13.73 -4.09
C PRO A 104 -15.17 13.49 -2.65
N LEU A 105 -16.48 13.38 -2.44
CA LEU A 105 -17.05 12.97 -1.16
C LEU A 105 -16.67 11.51 -0.88
N LYS A 106 -16.06 11.29 0.29
CA LYS A 106 -15.66 9.98 0.83
C LYS A 106 -16.77 9.39 1.69
N GLY A 107 -17.52 10.23 2.42
CA GLY A 107 -18.68 9.82 3.21
C GLY A 107 -19.07 10.86 4.26
N LEU A 108 -19.57 10.39 5.41
CA LEU A 108 -19.77 11.20 6.61
C LEU A 108 -18.71 10.84 7.66
N LYS A 109 -18.19 11.84 8.37
CA LYS A 109 -17.42 11.67 9.61
C LYS A 109 -18.27 12.09 10.80
N ARG A 110 -18.14 11.36 11.91
CA ARG A 110 -18.73 11.73 13.19
C ARG A 110 -17.73 12.59 13.96
N LEU A 111 -18.14 13.78 14.37
CA LEU A 111 -17.36 14.67 15.24
C LEU A 111 -17.44 14.21 16.71
N GLU A 112 -16.59 14.78 17.56
CA GLU A 112 -16.55 14.47 19.00
C GLU A 112 -17.79 14.98 19.77
N ASP A 113 -18.49 15.97 19.23
CA ASP A 113 -19.80 16.43 19.71
C ASP A 113 -20.95 15.48 19.34
N GLY A 114 -20.73 14.52 18.43
CA GLY A 114 -21.73 13.58 17.92
C GLY A 114 -22.40 13.98 16.59
N ALA A 115 -22.10 15.15 16.02
CA ALA A 115 -22.62 15.55 14.72
C ALA A 115 -22.00 14.71 13.58
N PHE A 116 -22.75 14.51 12.50
CA PHE A 116 -22.27 13.92 11.26
C PHE A 116 -22.11 15.00 10.18
N VAL A 117 -20.88 15.18 9.72
CA VAL A 117 -20.49 16.18 8.71
C VAL A 117 -19.84 15.47 7.52
N LYS A 118 -19.96 16.02 6.31
CA LYS A 118 -19.34 15.46 5.10
C LYS A 118 -17.82 15.39 5.23
N ASP A 119 -17.29 14.23 4.86
CA ASP A 119 -15.86 13.95 4.76
C ASP A 119 -15.48 13.84 3.29
N TYR A 120 -14.58 14.73 2.85
CA TYR A 120 -14.06 14.77 1.49
C TYR A 120 -12.65 14.16 1.47
N GLU A 121 -12.24 13.62 0.33
CA GLU A 121 -10.89 13.07 0.15
C GLU A 121 -9.79 14.14 0.33
N ASP A 122 -8.58 13.70 0.71
CA ASP A 122 -7.43 14.57 0.92
C ASP A 122 -6.87 15.18 -0.38
N ASN A 123 -5.99 16.18 -0.25
CA ASN A 123 -5.33 16.89 -1.37
C ASN A 123 -4.67 15.94 -2.39
N GLU A 124 -4.17 14.78 -1.95
CA GLU A 124 -3.51 13.79 -2.83
C GLU A 124 -4.46 13.13 -3.85
N LYS A 125 -5.77 13.18 -3.61
CA LYS A 125 -6.81 12.61 -4.47
C LYS A 125 -7.74 13.70 -5.04
N GLU A 126 -7.23 14.92 -5.15
CA GLU A 126 -7.88 16.00 -5.90
C GLU A 126 -8.09 15.55 -7.36
N THR A 127 -9.31 15.70 -7.88
CA THR A 127 -9.69 15.27 -9.25
C THR A 127 -10.05 16.47 -10.11
N GLU A 128 -9.61 16.46 -11.37
CA GLU A 128 -9.94 17.54 -12.31
C GLU A 128 -11.17 17.20 -13.15
N GLN A 129 -12.08 18.16 -13.30
CA GLN A 129 -13.31 18.01 -14.08
C GLN A 129 -13.54 19.24 -14.95
N ALA A 130 -14.05 19.05 -16.17
CA ALA A 130 -14.46 20.17 -17.03
C ALA A 130 -15.70 20.85 -16.45
N ILE A 131 -15.73 22.18 -16.36
CA ILE A 131 -16.83 22.91 -15.73
C ILE A 131 -18.20 22.56 -16.34
N GLN A 132 -18.28 22.44 -17.67
CA GLN A 132 -19.52 22.10 -18.38
C GLN A 132 -20.03 20.67 -18.11
N MET A 133 -19.22 19.80 -17.48
CA MET A 133 -19.59 18.44 -17.09
C MET A 133 -19.99 18.32 -15.61
N THR A 134 -20.11 19.45 -14.90
CA THR A 134 -20.48 19.49 -13.48
C THR A 134 -21.86 20.11 -13.26
N LEU A 135 -22.53 19.71 -12.19
CA LEU A 135 -23.86 20.21 -11.83
C LEU A 135 -23.84 20.83 -10.43
N GLY A 136 -24.47 21.98 -10.25
CA GLY A 136 -24.53 22.67 -8.96
C GLY A 136 -25.49 22.04 -7.94
N HIS A 137 -26.54 21.35 -8.40
CA HIS A 137 -27.51 20.68 -7.54
C HIS A 137 -28.12 19.45 -8.24
N VAL A 138 -28.72 18.56 -7.44
CA VAL A 138 -29.47 17.38 -7.89
C VAL A 138 -30.77 17.32 -7.10
N THR A 139 -31.89 16.99 -7.74
CA THR A 139 -33.23 16.98 -7.12
C THR A 139 -33.39 15.91 -6.03
N SER A 140 -32.68 14.79 -6.17
CA SER A 140 -32.64 13.69 -5.19
C SER A 140 -31.21 13.51 -4.70
N GLU A 141 -30.92 13.97 -3.49
CA GLU A 141 -29.64 13.68 -2.81
C GLU A 141 -29.61 12.24 -2.27
N ASP A 142 -28.42 11.72 -2.00
CA ASP A 142 -28.24 10.38 -1.42
C ASP A 142 -28.46 10.43 0.11
N PRO A 143 -29.47 9.72 0.66
CA PRO A 143 -29.77 9.75 2.10
C PRO A 143 -28.61 9.30 3.00
N ARG A 144 -27.63 8.58 2.45
CA ARG A 144 -26.43 8.11 3.18
C ARG A 144 -25.45 9.23 3.51
N TYR A 145 -25.55 10.37 2.82
CA TYR A 145 -24.64 11.51 2.95
C TYR A 145 -25.31 12.78 3.50
N ILE A 146 -26.53 12.67 4.02
CA ILE A 146 -27.21 13.79 4.70
C ILE A 146 -26.54 14.03 6.05
N GLU A 147 -26.05 15.26 6.26
CA GLU A 147 -25.45 15.71 7.51
C GLU A 147 -26.48 15.73 8.64
N ARG A 148 -26.03 15.52 9.88
CA ARG A 148 -26.90 15.46 11.06
C ARG A 148 -26.29 16.28 12.20
N PRO A 149 -27.06 17.15 12.88
CA PRO A 149 -26.58 17.86 14.04
C PRO A 149 -26.26 16.88 15.19
N ALA A 150 -25.51 17.36 16.18
CA ALA A 150 -25.21 16.59 17.38
C ALA A 150 -26.52 16.23 18.13
N PRO A 151 -26.85 14.94 18.32
CA PRO A 151 -28.03 14.56 19.09
C PRO A 151 -27.86 14.89 20.59
N PRO A 152 -28.95 15.09 21.33
CA PRO A 152 -28.93 15.14 22.80
C PRO A 152 -28.30 13.86 23.38
N LEU A 153 -27.60 13.96 24.52
CA LEU A 153 -26.97 12.78 25.13
C LEU A 153 -28.00 11.69 25.48
N SER A 154 -29.22 12.05 25.87
CA SER A 154 -30.29 11.11 26.22
C SER A 154 -30.80 10.28 25.03
N GLU A 155 -30.77 10.84 23.83
CA GLU A 155 -31.11 10.14 22.58
C GLU A 155 -29.93 9.28 22.09
N GLU A 156 -28.71 9.81 22.17
CA GLU A 156 -27.51 9.08 21.74
C GLU A 156 -27.16 7.92 22.67
N PHE A 157 -27.32 8.13 23.98
CA PHE A 157 -26.99 7.22 25.07
C PHE A 157 -28.19 7.08 26.03
N PRO A 158 -29.25 6.37 25.61
CA PRO A 158 -30.38 6.09 26.49
C PRO A 158 -29.96 5.17 27.64
N ASP A 159 -30.73 5.22 28.73
CA ASP A 159 -30.49 4.39 29.91
C ASP A 159 -30.50 2.90 29.56
N GLY A 160 -29.60 2.14 30.18
CA GLY A 160 -29.38 0.73 29.88
C GLY A 160 -28.56 0.45 28.62
N SER A 161 -28.17 1.46 27.82
CA SER A 161 -27.36 1.26 26.62
C SER A 161 -25.95 0.71 26.92
N LYS A 162 -25.47 -0.18 26.04
CA LYS A 162 -24.16 -0.84 26.14
C LYS A 162 -23.10 0.01 25.45
N ILE A 163 -22.01 0.27 26.17
CA ILE A 163 -20.89 1.12 25.74
C ILE A 163 -19.57 0.53 26.23
N PHE A 164 -18.46 1.03 25.69
CA PHE A 164 -17.12 0.82 26.25
C PHE A 164 -16.61 2.12 26.87
N PHE A 165 -15.89 2.01 27.98
CA PHE A 165 -15.32 3.15 28.67
C PHE A 165 -13.90 3.45 28.14
N LEU A 166 -13.60 4.73 27.91
CA LEU A 166 -12.30 5.18 27.40
C LEU A 166 -11.49 5.98 28.43
N GLY A 167 -11.92 6.00 29.70
CA GLY A 167 -11.18 6.65 30.78
C GLY A 167 -9.96 5.85 31.24
N GLU A 168 -8.95 6.58 31.73
CA GLU A 168 -7.61 6.07 32.09
C GLU A 168 -7.61 4.80 32.96
N HIS A 169 -8.48 4.71 33.98
CA HIS A 169 -8.46 3.62 34.95
C HIS A 169 -9.22 2.36 34.53
N ALA A 170 -9.97 2.38 33.42
CA ALA A 170 -10.80 1.26 32.96
C ALA A 170 -10.97 1.26 31.42
N TYR A 171 -9.90 1.59 30.71
CA TYR A 171 -9.92 1.72 29.25
C TYR A 171 -10.29 0.40 28.54
N GLY A 172 -11.27 0.47 27.64
CA GLY A 172 -11.79 -0.68 26.88
C GLY A 172 -12.68 -1.63 27.68
N VAL A 173 -13.05 -1.28 28.92
CA VAL A 173 -13.98 -2.06 29.73
C VAL A 173 -15.41 -1.90 29.22
N ALA A 174 -16.14 -3.02 29.12
CA ALA A 174 -17.55 -3.04 28.77
C ALA A 174 -18.41 -2.48 29.93
N ALA A 175 -19.37 -1.63 29.59
CA ALA A 175 -20.09 -0.81 30.54
C ALA A 175 -21.54 -0.53 30.09
N GLN A 176 -22.36 -0.09 31.04
CA GLN A 176 -23.77 0.21 30.82
C GLN A 176 -24.13 1.61 31.32
N VAL A 177 -24.87 2.37 30.53
CA VAL A 177 -25.40 3.69 30.95
C VAL A 177 -26.47 3.48 32.03
N SER A 178 -26.31 4.18 33.16
CA SER A 178 -27.20 4.13 34.33
C SER A 178 -28.19 5.28 34.36
N ALA A 179 -27.76 6.46 33.94
CA ALA A 179 -28.52 7.69 33.90
C ALA A 179 -27.78 8.70 33.02
N THR A 180 -28.53 9.47 32.24
CA THR A 180 -27.98 10.52 31.36
C THR A 180 -28.45 11.91 31.78
N THR A 181 -27.50 12.81 32.04
CA THR A 181 -27.72 14.25 32.26
C THR A 181 -27.44 15.01 30.96
N GLU A 182 -27.95 16.23 30.81
CA GLU A 182 -27.74 17.11 29.64
C GLU A 182 -26.27 17.24 29.19
N THR A 183 -25.32 17.16 30.13
CA THR A 183 -23.88 17.40 29.90
C THR A 183 -22.99 16.19 30.18
N SER A 184 -23.50 15.15 30.85
CA SER A 184 -22.66 14.04 31.34
C SER A 184 -23.45 12.76 31.61
N LEU A 185 -22.72 11.63 31.61
CA LEU A 185 -23.25 10.29 31.78
C LEU A 185 -22.87 9.73 33.16
N SER A 186 -23.76 8.90 33.70
CA SER A 186 -23.45 7.98 34.80
C SER A 186 -23.41 6.56 34.27
N VAL A 187 -22.32 5.84 34.52
CA VAL A 187 -22.01 4.55 33.88
C VAL A 187 -21.63 3.50 34.91
N ILE A 188 -22.13 2.28 34.71
CA ILE A 188 -21.77 1.09 35.49
C ILE A 188 -20.70 0.33 34.71
N LEU A 189 -19.49 0.27 35.26
CA LEU A 189 -18.37 -0.51 34.77
C LEU A 189 -18.43 -1.92 35.36
N ALA A 190 -18.13 -2.95 34.56
CA ALA A 190 -17.96 -4.33 35.02
C ALA A 190 -16.59 -4.86 34.55
N PHE A 191 -15.66 -5.07 35.48
CA PHE A 191 -14.28 -5.43 35.15
C PHE A 191 -13.67 -6.46 36.11
N PHE A 192 -12.64 -7.16 35.63
CA PHE A 192 -11.78 -8.00 36.44
C PHE A 192 -10.51 -7.23 36.80
N PRO A 193 -10.14 -7.09 38.10
CA PRO A 193 -8.94 -6.35 38.50
C PRO A 193 -7.61 -6.91 37.95
N THR A 194 -7.59 -8.18 37.54
CA THR A 194 -6.41 -8.87 36.99
C THR A 194 -6.16 -8.58 35.50
N GLU A 195 -7.15 -8.05 34.76
CA GLU A 195 -7.05 -7.92 33.30
C GLU A 195 -5.87 -7.06 32.84
N LYS A 196 -5.48 -6.03 33.60
CA LYS A 196 -4.33 -5.21 33.22
C LYS A 196 -3.04 -6.02 33.20
N SER A 197 -2.78 -6.82 34.24
CA SER A 197 -1.57 -7.65 34.31
C SER A 197 -1.65 -8.92 33.44
N GLU A 198 -2.84 -9.37 33.06
CA GLU A 198 -3.02 -10.38 32.01
C GLU A 198 -2.61 -9.82 30.63
N ASN A 199 -3.05 -8.60 30.29
CA ASN A 199 -2.73 -7.94 29.02
C ASN A 199 -1.21 -7.72 28.85
N ASP A 200 -0.52 -7.35 29.92
CA ASP A 200 0.94 -7.15 29.90
C ASP A 200 1.70 -8.47 29.66
N LYS A 201 1.22 -9.60 30.21
CA LYS A 201 1.81 -10.93 30.00
C LYS A 201 1.75 -11.38 28.54
N PHE A 202 0.65 -11.12 27.83
CA PHE A 202 0.54 -11.43 26.40
C PHE A 202 1.58 -10.67 25.57
N LYS A 203 1.82 -9.40 25.90
CA LYS A 203 2.85 -8.60 25.21
C LYS A 203 4.26 -9.11 25.51
N ALA A 204 4.54 -9.52 26.76
CA ALA A 204 5.84 -10.05 27.18
C ALA A 204 6.27 -11.29 26.35
N ILE A 205 5.37 -12.25 26.14
CA ILE A 205 5.60 -13.46 25.32
C ILE A 205 6.16 -13.11 23.93
N VAL A 206 5.69 -12.00 23.32
CA VAL A 206 6.13 -11.56 22.00
C VAL A 206 7.38 -10.66 22.07
N GLN A 207 7.55 -9.88 23.13
CA GLN A 207 8.70 -8.99 23.31
C GLN A 207 10.01 -9.75 23.51
N ASP A 208 10.02 -10.85 24.26
CA ASP A 208 11.24 -11.65 24.52
C ASP A 208 11.92 -12.11 23.21
N ARG A 209 11.13 -12.42 22.18
CA ARG A 209 11.58 -12.82 20.84
C ARG A 209 12.07 -11.67 19.96
N THR A 210 11.70 -10.43 20.24
CA THR A 210 12.15 -9.25 19.47
C THR A 210 13.67 -9.01 19.62
N SER A 211 14.31 -9.70 20.56
CA SER A 211 15.77 -9.74 20.76
C SER A 211 16.55 -10.49 19.66
N GLU A 212 15.90 -11.28 18.79
CA GLU A 212 16.62 -12.06 17.76
C GLU A 212 17.39 -11.17 16.77
N ARG A 213 18.70 -11.38 16.70
CA ARG A 213 19.60 -10.61 15.82
C ARG A 213 19.57 -11.16 14.40
N TYR A 214 19.37 -10.25 13.46
CA TYR A 214 19.46 -10.50 12.02
C TYR A 214 20.75 -9.89 11.45
N TYR A 215 21.31 -10.56 10.45
CA TYR A 215 22.55 -10.16 9.80
C TYR A 215 22.28 -9.94 8.30
N PRO A 216 22.73 -8.82 7.72
CA PRO A 216 22.66 -8.58 6.28
C PRO A 216 23.33 -9.70 5.48
N SER A 217 22.82 -9.98 4.28
CA SER A 217 23.24 -11.11 3.44
C SER A 217 24.74 -11.15 3.14
N PHE A 218 25.44 -10.01 3.08
CA PHE A 218 26.91 -10.01 2.92
C PHE A 218 27.62 -10.56 4.16
N ARG A 219 27.22 -10.12 5.36
CA ARG A 219 27.78 -10.58 6.63
C ARG A 219 27.39 -12.02 6.94
N ALA A 220 26.17 -12.43 6.59
CA ALA A 220 25.76 -13.84 6.66
C ALA A 220 26.61 -14.73 5.73
N ALA A 221 26.95 -14.26 4.53
CA ALA A 221 27.82 -14.98 3.60
C ALA A 221 29.26 -15.12 4.15
N GLU A 222 29.80 -14.06 4.74
CA GLU A 222 31.11 -14.06 5.45
C GLU A 222 31.11 -15.05 6.62
N MET A 223 30.09 -15.02 7.49
CA MET A 223 29.98 -15.92 8.66
C MET A 223 29.90 -17.40 8.27
N VAL A 224 29.24 -17.72 7.15
CA VAL A 224 29.16 -19.09 6.60
C VAL A 224 30.44 -19.43 5.79
N GLY A 225 31.20 -18.44 5.34
CA GLY A 225 32.34 -18.60 4.44
C GLY A 225 31.94 -19.08 3.05
N ILE A 226 30.96 -18.42 2.42
CA ILE A 226 30.51 -18.70 1.03
C ILE A 226 30.32 -17.39 0.27
N SER A 227 30.23 -17.44 -1.06
CA SER A 227 29.93 -16.23 -1.85
C SER A 227 28.49 -15.75 -1.62
N GLY A 228 28.25 -14.45 -1.83
CA GLY A 228 26.90 -13.89 -1.82
C GLY A 228 25.98 -14.48 -2.91
N ARG A 229 26.54 -14.99 -4.03
CA ARG A 229 25.78 -15.73 -5.05
C ARG A 229 25.36 -17.10 -4.52
N ALA A 230 26.27 -17.84 -3.89
CA ALA A 230 25.99 -19.14 -3.30
C ALA A 230 24.92 -19.02 -2.19
N LEU A 231 25.08 -18.07 -1.28
CA LEU A 231 24.06 -17.75 -0.26
C LEU A 231 22.71 -17.43 -0.92
N SER A 232 22.70 -16.61 -1.97
CA SER A 232 21.45 -16.23 -2.66
C SER A 232 20.74 -17.43 -3.30
N LYS A 233 21.48 -18.32 -3.98
CA LYS A 233 20.91 -19.55 -4.57
C LYS A 233 20.40 -20.51 -3.49
N ILE A 234 21.21 -20.85 -2.49
CA ILE A 234 20.86 -21.88 -1.49
C ILE A 234 19.73 -21.47 -0.55
N THR A 235 19.59 -20.17 -0.25
CA THR A 235 18.49 -19.64 0.58
C THR A 235 17.19 -19.43 -0.20
N SER A 236 17.23 -19.54 -1.54
CA SER A 236 16.04 -19.51 -2.41
C SER A 236 15.64 -20.93 -2.83
N SER A 237 14.73 -21.07 -3.80
CA SER A 237 14.39 -22.36 -4.40
C SER A 237 15.44 -22.78 -5.44
N PHE A 238 16.36 -23.67 -5.06
CA PHE A 238 17.39 -24.19 -5.97
C PHE A 238 16.93 -25.52 -6.59
N MET A 239 16.43 -25.45 -7.82
CA MET A 239 15.91 -26.61 -8.56
C MET A 239 17.03 -27.31 -9.34
N VAL A 240 17.09 -28.64 -9.24
CA VAL A 240 18.00 -29.52 -9.97
C VAL A 240 17.21 -30.57 -10.75
N ILE A 241 17.63 -30.89 -11.97
CA ILE A 241 17.02 -31.93 -12.82
C ILE A 241 17.78 -33.26 -12.63
N THR A 242 17.08 -34.28 -12.14
CA THR A 242 17.52 -35.69 -12.07
C THR A 242 17.57 -36.30 -13.49
N SER A 243 18.34 -37.38 -13.72
CA SER A 243 18.39 -38.04 -15.05
C SER A 243 17.01 -38.42 -15.62
N ASP A 244 16.06 -38.78 -14.74
CA ASP A 244 14.64 -39.04 -15.04
C ASP A 244 13.85 -37.81 -15.55
N GLY A 245 14.47 -36.62 -15.66
CA GLY A 245 13.80 -35.35 -15.99
C GLY A 245 13.01 -34.73 -14.83
N VAL A 246 12.94 -35.40 -13.66
CA VAL A 246 12.23 -34.92 -12.47
C VAL A 246 12.98 -33.73 -11.84
N LYS A 247 12.24 -32.66 -11.54
CA LYS A 247 12.78 -31.46 -10.88
C LYS A 247 12.72 -31.61 -9.36
N ASN A 248 13.86 -31.47 -8.69
CA ASN A 248 13.99 -31.57 -7.23
C ASN A 248 14.50 -30.24 -6.66
N ASN A 249 13.82 -29.70 -5.64
CA ASN A 249 14.30 -28.53 -4.90
C ASN A 249 15.29 -28.97 -3.83
N LEU A 250 16.52 -28.45 -3.90
CA LEU A 250 17.59 -28.63 -2.92
C LEU A 250 17.92 -27.32 -2.18
N GLY A 251 17.17 -26.24 -2.43
CA GLY A 251 17.32 -24.98 -1.72
C GLY A 251 16.50 -24.90 -0.43
N LEU A 252 17.04 -24.23 0.57
CA LEU A 252 16.39 -23.99 1.87
C LEU A 252 15.10 -23.16 1.76
N SER A 253 14.87 -22.48 0.64
CA SER A 253 13.60 -21.81 0.33
C SER A 253 13.14 -20.83 1.41
N LEU A 254 14.09 -20.15 2.05
CA LEU A 254 13.87 -19.13 3.09
C LEU A 254 13.39 -17.81 2.48
N LYS A 255 13.82 -17.49 1.25
CA LYS A 255 13.46 -16.25 0.55
C LYS A 255 12.86 -16.50 -0.84
N PHE A 256 11.88 -15.67 -1.22
CA PHE A 256 11.23 -15.73 -2.53
C PHE A 256 11.08 -14.33 -3.13
N GLU A 257 12.14 -13.80 -3.74
CA GLU A 257 12.15 -12.46 -4.36
C GLU A 257 11.03 -12.29 -5.39
N GLY A 258 10.91 -13.20 -6.36
CA GLY A 258 9.91 -13.10 -7.44
C GLY A 258 8.45 -13.31 -7.01
N LYS A 259 8.21 -13.79 -5.78
CA LYS A 259 6.87 -13.91 -5.17
C LYS A 259 6.63 -12.90 -4.04
N SER A 260 7.64 -12.10 -3.68
CA SER A 260 7.65 -11.22 -2.52
C SER A 260 7.28 -11.94 -1.20
N MET A 261 7.90 -13.08 -0.89
CA MET A 261 7.67 -13.83 0.36
C MET A 261 8.97 -14.07 1.15
N LYS A 262 8.85 -14.14 2.48
CA LYS A 262 9.88 -14.44 3.49
C LYS A 262 9.44 -15.64 4.35
N VAL A 263 10.38 -16.42 4.86
CA VAL A 263 10.12 -17.36 5.97
C VAL A 263 10.45 -16.64 7.28
N ILE A 264 9.46 -16.59 8.19
CA ILE A 264 9.56 -15.97 9.54
C ILE A 264 10.59 -16.73 10.38
N ASP A 265 11.26 -16.06 11.34
CA ASP A 265 12.41 -16.56 12.13
C ASP A 265 13.67 -16.94 11.34
N TYR A 266 13.63 -16.98 10.01
CA TYR A 266 14.77 -17.33 9.17
C TYR A 266 15.25 -16.16 8.30
N SER A 267 14.32 -15.35 7.79
CA SER A 267 14.64 -14.29 6.82
C SER A 267 13.75 -13.07 6.98
N ARG A 268 14.34 -11.90 6.69
CA ARG A 268 13.60 -10.65 6.45
C ARG A 268 14.30 -9.86 5.35
N LYS A 269 13.68 -8.75 4.93
CA LYS A 269 14.24 -7.85 3.92
C LYS A 269 14.23 -6.44 4.49
N ASP A 270 15.37 -5.76 4.43
CA ASP A 270 15.51 -4.35 4.81
C ASP A 270 16.16 -3.55 3.68
N GLY A 271 15.58 -2.39 3.37
CA GLY A 271 15.76 -1.65 2.11
C GLY A 271 15.81 -2.58 0.88
N ARG A 272 17.03 -2.81 0.40
CA ARG A 272 17.34 -3.60 -0.81
C ARG A 272 17.91 -4.98 -0.49
N ASN A 273 18.29 -5.21 0.76
CA ASN A 273 19.10 -6.34 1.20
C ASN A 273 18.24 -7.38 1.91
N TRP A 274 18.55 -8.65 1.67
CA TRP A 274 18.03 -9.73 2.50
C TRP A 274 18.85 -9.82 3.79
N GLU A 275 18.19 -10.11 4.89
CA GLU A 275 18.82 -10.37 6.18
C GLU A 275 18.38 -11.74 6.69
N PHE A 276 19.29 -12.43 7.39
CA PHE A 276 19.08 -13.77 7.92
C PHE A 276 19.30 -13.80 9.42
N SER A 277 18.51 -14.59 10.14
CA SER A 277 18.66 -14.78 11.59
C SER A 277 19.85 -15.71 11.91
N GLU A 278 20.24 -15.76 13.18
CA GLU A 278 21.21 -16.75 13.68
C GLU A 278 20.76 -18.19 13.44
N LYS A 279 19.45 -18.46 13.56
CA LYS A 279 18.84 -19.78 13.24
C LYS A 279 19.07 -20.15 11.77
N ALA A 280 18.86 -19.22 10.85
CA ALA A 280 19.11 -19.46 9.42
C ALA A 280 20.61 -19.65 9.13
N ILE A 281 21.49 -18.84 9.72
CA ILE A 281 22.94 -18.98 9.55
C ILE A 281 23.40 -20.36 10.03
N LYS A 282 22.94 -20.80 11.21
CA LYS A 282 23.24 -22.14 11.74
C LYS A 282 22.78 -23.25 10.79
N LEU A 283 21.53 -23.19 10.32
CA LEU A 283 21.00 -24.16 9.35
C LEU A 283 21.81 -24.22 8.04
N ILE A 284 22.31 -23.08 7.55
CA ILE A 284 23.17 -23.03 6.36
C ILE A 284 24.56 -23.63 6.65
N ILE A 285 25.13 -23.40 7.84
CA ILE A 285 26.38 -24.03 8.28
C ILE A 285 26.21 -25.55 8.35
N ASP A 286 25.15 -26.05 9.00
CA ASP A 286 24.86 -27.49 9.13
C ASP A 286 24.61 -28.16 7.76
N TYR A 287 24.03 -27.42 6.80
CA TYR A 287 23.93 -27.87 5.41
C TYR A 287 25.32 -27.94 4.74
N LYS A 288 26.14 -26.88 4.87
CA LYS A 288 27.47 -26.80 4.27
C LYS A 288 28.43 -27.85 4.81
N THR A 289 28.39 -28.16 6.10
CA THR A 289 29.25 -29.19 6.71
C THR A 289 28.87 -30.60 6.25
N LYS A 290 27.57 -30.90 6.13
CA LYS A 290 27.09 -32.22 5.71
C LYS A 290 27.24 -32.47 4.20
N PHE A 291 26.98 -31.46 3.39
CA PHE A 291 26.97 -31.57 1.93
C PHE A 291 27.84 -30.49 1.26
N PRO A 292 29.17 -30.48 1.47
CA PRO A 292 30.04 -29.43 0.94
C PRO A 292 30.13 -29.42 -0.59
N ASP A 293 29.76 -30.51 -1.25
CA ASP A 293 29.78 -30.68 -2.70
C ASP A 293 28.73 -29.83 -3.43
N ILE A 294 27.49 -29.74 -2.93
CA ILE A 294 26.47 -28.87 -3.54
C ILE A 294 26.90 -27.40 -3.47
N PHE A 295 27.56 -26.97 -2.37
CA PHE A 295 28.01 -25.59 -2.22
C PHE A 295 29.10 -25.18 -3.22
N ARG A 296 29.93 -26.12 -3.69
CA ARG A 296 30.92 -25.86 -4.74
C ARG A 296 30.28 -25.58 -6.10
N SER A 297 29.11 -26.15 -6.40
CA SER A 297 28.43 -25.93 -7.68
C SER A 297 27.68 -24.59 -7.74
N LEU A 298 27.31 -24.01 -6.59
CA LEU A 298 26.47 -22.80 -6.54
C LEU A 298 27.14 -21.57 -7.18
N ASP A 299 28.46 -21.47 -7.08
CA ASP A 299 29.22 -20.33 -7.61
C ASP A 299 29.32 -20.32 -9.14
N GLN A 300 29.08 -21.47 -9.78
CA GLN A 300 29.15 -21.61 -11.24
C GLN A 300 28.23 -20.58 -11.95
N PRO A 301 28.74 -19.90 -13.01
CA PRO A 301 27.96 -18.96 -13.79
C PRO A 301 26.97 -19.70 -14.69
N GLY A 302 25.69 -19.37 -14.55
CA GLY A 302 24.61 -19.96 -15.34
C GLY A 302 23.26 -19.67 -14.71
N ASP A 303 22.30 -19.28 -15.55
CA ASP A 303 20.88 -19.07 -15.17
C ASP A 303 20.00 -20.26 -15.60
N ALA A 304 20.58 -21.23 -16.29
CA ALA A 304 19.94 -22.49 -16.64
C ALA A 304 19.81 -23.38 -15.40
N MET A 305 18.71 -24.15 -15.34
CA MET A 305 18.44 -25.10 -14.28
C MET A 305 19.44 -26.27 -14.36
N ALA A 306 20.32 -26.41 -13.36
CA ALA A 306 21.41 -27.38 -13.37
C ALA A 306 20.90 -28.83 -13.39
N LYS A 307 21.60 -29.70 -14.12
CA LYS A 307 21.41 -31.15 -14.01
C LYS A 307 22.06 -31.69 -12.75
N ALA A 308 21.60 -32.83 -12.25
CA ALA A 308 22.19 -33.50 -11.09
C ALA A 308 23.68 -33.81 -11.30
N SER A 309 24.07 -34.22 -12.51
CA SER A 309 25.47 -34.46 -12.89
C SER A 309 26.35 -33.20 -12.89
N GLU A 310 25.76 -32.02 -13.09
CA GLU A 310 26.46 -30.72 -13.12
C GLU A 310 26.58 -30.13 -11.70
N ALA A 311 25.53 -30.30 -10.89
CA ALA A 311 25.46 -29.82 -9.51
C ALA A 311 26.17 -30.72 -8.49
N LEU A 312 26.21 -32.03 -8.75
CA LEU A 312 26.75 -33.06 -7.85
C LEU A 312 27.63 -34.03 -8.67
N PRO A 313 28.84 -33.61 -9.07
CA PRO A 313 29.73 -34.43 -9.89
C PRO A 313 30.19 -35.67 -9.10
N GLY A 314 29.83 -36.85 -9.59
CA GLY A 314 30.13 -38.13 -8.94
C GLY A 314 29.48 -39.31 -9.67
N GLN A 315 29.67 -40.52 -9.14
CA GLN A 315 29.21 -41.76 -9.77
C GLN A 315 27.71 -42.06 -9.54
N ASP A 316 27.11 -41.45 -8.51
CA ASP A 316 25.66 -41.51 -8.22
C ASP A 316 25.12 -40.12 -7.82
N SER A 317 25.01 -39.22 -8.80
CA SER A 317 24.46 -37.87 -8.59
C SER A 317 23.01 -37.92 -8.12
N ASP A 318 22.19 -38.83 -8.64
CA ASP A 318 20.75 -38.92 -8.35
C ASP A 318 20.46 -39.56 -6.98
N GLY A 319 21.33 -40.44 -6.48
CA GLY A 319 21.38 -40.86 -5.08
C GLY A 319 21.67 -39.70 -4.14
N ARG A 320 22.69 -38.87 -4.43
CA ARG A 320 22.98 -37.68 -3.61
C ARG A 320 21.83 -36.66 -3.61
N VAL A 321 21.13 -36.43 -4.74
CA VAL A 321 19.91 -35.61 -4.77
C VAL A 321 18.85 -36.15 -3.79
N ARG A 322 18.65 -37.48 -3.74
CA ARG A 322 17.70 -38.12 -2.82
C ARG A 322 18.14 -38.00 -1.35
N GLU A 323 19.43 -38.16 -1.06
CA GLU A 323 19.98 -38.03 0.29
C GLU A 323 19.82 -36.60 0.84
N ILE A 324 20.20 -35.59 0.05
CA ILE A 324 20.03 -34.18 0.42
C ILE A 324 18.55 -33.86 0.66
N LYS A 325 17.67 -34.31 -0.24
CA LYS A 325 16.21 -34.14 -0.12
C LYS A 325 15.63 -34.82 1.12
N ALA A 326 16.17 -35.98 1.53
CA ALA A 326 15.80 -36.66 2.76
C ALA A 326 16.27 -35.87 4.00
N TRP A 327 17.51 -35.38 4.00
CA TRP A 327 18.02 -34.57 5.11
C TRP A 327 17.27 -33.24 5.25
N LEU A 328 16.99 -32.52 4.16
CA LEU A 328 16.15 -31.31 4.17
C LEU A 328 14.75 -31.58 4.76
N LYS A 329 14.19 -32.77 4.55
CA LYS A 329 12.95 -33.20 5.23
C LYS A 329 13.17 -33.41 6.74
N THR A 330 14.28 -34.02 7.17
CA THR A 330 14.60 -34.19 8.61
C THR A 330 14.86 -32.86 9.34
N GLN A 331 15.28 -31.81 8.62
CA GLN A 331 15.50 -30.47 9.18
C GLN A 331 14.24 -29.58 9.18
N GLY A 332 13.07 -30.12 8.82
CA GLY A 332 11.80 -29.36 8.79
C GLY A 332 11.70 -28.29 7.70
N VAL A 333 12.59 -28.29 6.69
CA VAL A 333 12.63 -27.25 5.63
C VAL A 333 11.34 -27.19 4.80
N ARG A 334 10.55 -28.27 4.81
CA ARG A 334 9.23 -28.33 4.14
C ARG A 334 8.10 -27.74 4.97
N ASP A 335 8.31 -27.60 6.28
CA ASP A 335 7.31 -27.14 7.25
C ASP A 335 7.42 -25.62 7.46
N PHE A 336 8.41 -24.98 6.81
CA PHE A 336 8.55 -23.53 6.74
C PHE A 336 7.40 -22.90 5.94
N GLU A 337 6.57 -22.12 6.62
CA GLU A 337 5.52 -21.34 5.99
C GLU A 337 6.09 -20.05 5.35
N PRO A 338 5.93 -19.86 4.02
CA PRO A 338 6.29 -18.62 3.36
C PRO A 338 5.18 -17.57 3.54
N VAL A 339 5.50 -16.48 4.23
CA VAL A 339 4.60 -15.35 4.47
C VAL A 339 4.99 -14.16 3.58
N SER A 340 4.01 -13.32 3.22
CA SER A 340 4.24 -12.12 2.42
C SER A 340 5.30 -11.20 3.06
N LEU A 341 6.18 -10.60 2.24
CA LEU A 341 7.10 -9.55 2.68
C LEU A 341 6.40 -8.32 3.26
N PHE A 342 5.13 -8.11 2.87
CA PHE A 342 4.30 -6.99 3.29
C PHE A 342 3.43 -7.30 4.51
N CYS A 343 3.66 -8.44 5.17
CA CYS A 343 2.94 -8.83 6.38
C CYS A 343 3.95 -9.21 7.47
N ASP A 344 3.68 -8.79 8.69
CA ASP A 344 4.38 -9.27 9.88
C ASP A 344 3.43 -10.19 10.64
N GLN A 345 3.89 -11.38 11.02
CA GLN A 345 3.09 -12.41 11.65
C GLN A 345 3.91 -13.19 12.67
N LEU A 346 3.24 -13.78 13.67
CA LEU A 346 3.84 -14.69 14.64
C LEU A 346 3.94 -16.12 14.06
N THR A 347 4.84 -16.93 14.62
CA THR A 347 4.98 -18.35 14.29
C THR A 347 4.00 -19.20 15.10
N LYS A 348 3.59 -20.35 14.54
CA LYS A 348 2.62 -21.28 15.15
C LYS A 348 2.89 -21.57 16.63
N ASN A 349 4.13 -21.93 16.98
CA ASN A 349 4.52 -22.21 18.37
C ASN A 349 4.21 -21.06 19.34
N MET A 350 4.39 -19.80 18.92
CA MET A 350 4.09 -18.63 19.76
C MET A 350 2.57 -18.41 19.88
N VAL A 351 1.81 -18.76 18.84
CA VAL A 351 0.34 -18.74 18.88
C VAL A 351 -0.17 -19.82 19.82
N ASP A 352 0.40 -21.03 19.79
CA ASP A 352 0.09 -22.11 20.73
C ASP A 352 0.39 -21.71 22.20
N GLU A 353 1.45 -20.92 22.45
CA GLU A 353 1.76 -20.35 23.77
C GLU A 353 0.76 -19.27 24.20
N ILE A 354 0.37 -18.38 23.29
CA ILE A 354 -0.67 -17.37 23.51
C ILE A 354 -2.03 -18.03 23.81
N GLU A 355 -2.40 -19.09 23.09
CA GLU A 355 -3.63 -19.84 23.36
C GLU A 355 -3.62 -20.52 24.73
N LYS A 356 -2.52 -21.19 25.10
CA LYS A 356 -2.36 -21.78 26.44
C LYS A 356 -2.43 -20.72 27.55
N ALA A 357 -1.85 -19.54 27.33
CA ALA A 357 -1.95 -18.43 28.27
C ALA A 357 -3.41 -17.95 28.40
N ALA A 358 -4.11 -17.74 27.29
CA ALA A 358 -5.53 -17.36 27.27
C ALA A 358 -6.42 -18.39 27.98
N ASP A 359 -6.22 -19.68 27.72
CA ASP A 359 -6.95 -20.76 28.38
C ASP A 359 -6.68 -20.79 29.89
N SER A 360 -5.43 -20.58 30.31
CA SER A 360 -5.08 -20.51 31.73
C SER A 360 -5.74 -19.31 32.43
N PHE A 361 -5.87 -18.15 31.77
CA PHE A 361 -6.55 -17.00 32.36
C PHE A 361 -8.07 -17.19 32.36
N ASN A 362 -8.64 -17.80 31.32
CA ASN A 362 -10.08 -18.07 31.25
C ASN A 362 -10.52 -19.13 32.26
N ALA A 363 -9.74 -20.19 32.49
CA ALA A 363 -10.01 -21.19 33.53
C ALA A 363 -9.99 -20.59 34.95
N ASN A 364 -9.19 -19.53 35.18
CA ASN A 364 -9.12 -18.82 36.46
C ASN A 364 -10.19 -17.71 36.62
N LYS A 365 -10.95 -17.38 35.57
CA LYS A 365 -12.00 -16.35 35.64
C LYS A 365 -13.32 -16.92 36.15
N SER A 366 -13.75 -16.42 37.29
CA SER A 366 -15.07 -16.71 37.87
C SER A 366 -15.96 -15.47 37.88
N SER A 367 -17.26 -15.64 37.66
CA SER A 367 -18.25 -14.55 37.71
C SER A 367 -18.24 -13.79 39.05
N THR A 368 -17.86 -14.44 40.15
CA THR A 368 -17.70 -13.83 41.49
C THR A 368 -16.56 -12.82 41.58
N ALA A 369 -15.58 -12.87 40.66
CA ALA A 369 -14.43 -11.95 40.64
C ALA A 369 -14.71 -10.63 39.90
N ILE A 370 -15.88 -10.49 39.26
CA ILE A 370 -16.27 -9.28 38.53
C ILE A 370 -16.59 -8.17 39.54
N LYS A 371 -15.80 -7.10 39.53
CA LYS A 371 -16.11 -5.88 40.30
C LYS A 371 -17.00 -4.96 39.47
N LYS A 372 -18.04 -4.42 40.11
CA LYS A 372 -18.90 -3.38 39.54
C LYS A 372 -18.58 -2.04 40.19
N ALA A 373 -18.43 -1.00 39.39
CA ALA A 373 -18.21 0.36 39.87
C ALA A 373 -19.14 1.33 39.14
N ILE A 374 -19.74 2.27 39.87
CA ILE A 374 -20.57 3.34 39.29
C ILE A 374 -19.73 4.60 39.24
N VAL A 375 -19.55 5.15 38.04
CA VAL A 375 -18.80 6.40 37.80
C VAL A 375 -19.77 7.44 37.24
N LYS A 376 -19.78 8.64 37.82
CA LYS A 376 -20.68 9.74 37.47
C LYS A 376 -19.91 10.90 36.84
N GLY A 377 -20.59 11.73 36.06
CA GLY A 377 -20.01 12.95 35.49
C GLY A 377 -19.13 12.70 34.26
N ILE A 378 -19.30 11.57 33.57
CA ILE A 378 -18.47 11.18 32.43
C ILE A 378 -18.87 11.98 31.19
N PRO A 379 -17.94 12.65 30.48
CA PRO A 379 -18.25 13.40 29.27
C PRO A 379 -18.47 12.48 28.06
N ARG A 380 -19.16 12.99 27.02
CA ARG A 380 -19.50 12.27 25.77
C ARG A 380 -18.28 11.60 25.12
N GLN A 381 -17.11 12.24 25.17
CA GLN A 381 -15.88 11.74 24.56
C GLN A 381 -15.28 10.53 25.31
N ALA A 382 -15.53 10.38 26.61
CA ALA A 382 -14.96 9.29 27.41
C ALA A 382 -15.73 7.95 27.30
N VAL A 383 -16.74 7.87 26.43
CA VAL A 383 -17.50 6.65 26.12
C VAL A 383 -17.49 6.32 24.63
N LEU A 384 -17.60 5.03 24.31
CA LEU A 384 -17.62 4.51 22.94
C LEU A 384 -18.81 3.57 22.75
N LYS A 385 -19.75 3.96 21.89
CA LYS A 385 -20.85 3.09 21.46
C LYS A 385 -20.31 2.12 20.38
N PRO A 386 -20.69 0.83 20.39
CA PRO A 386 -20.27 -0.15 19.38
C PRO A 386 -20.41 0.34 17.93
N ALA A 387 -21.58 0.86 17.57
CA ALA A 387 -21.86 1.45 16.26
C ALA A 387 -20.96 2.64 15.86
N HIS A 388 -20.24 3.28 16.80
CA HIS A 388 -19.34 4.40 16.51
C HIS A 388 -17.91 3.94 16.16
N ALA A 389 -17.59 2.65 16.32
CA ALA A 389 -16.24 2.08 16.10
C ALA A 389 -15.64 2.48 14.73
N VAL A 390 -16.41 2.28 13.66
CA VAL A 390 -16.02 2.53 12.26
C VAL A 390 -15.55 3.97 12.02
N TYR A 391 -16.13 4.93 12.73
CA TYR A 391 -15.82 6.36 12.62
C TYR A 391 -14.73 6.80 13.60
N ARG A 392 -14.72 6.26 14.82
CA ARG A 392 -13.89 6.77 15.92
C ARG A 392 -12.57 6.03 16.07
N LEU A 393 -12.51 4.73 15.77
CA LEU A 393 -11.30 3.90 15.86
C LEU A 393 -10.45 3.96 14.57
N GLN A 394 -10.44 5.11 13.92
CA GLN A 394 -9.62 5.34 12.74
C GLN A 394 -8.16 5.56 13.13
N ASN A 395 -7.24 5.11 12.29
CA ASN A 395 -5.80 5.33 12.43
C ASN A 395 -5.15 4.82 13.74
N GLN A 396 -5.81 3.88 14.44
CA GLN A 396 -5.20 3.24 15.61
C GLN A 396 -3.98 2.40 15.20
N HIS A 397 -2.88 2.55 15.94
CA HIS A 397 -1.66 1.79 15.76
C HIS A 397 -1.76 0.43 16.46
N PHE A 398 -1.32 -0.61 15.76
CA PHE A 398 -1.24 -1.98 16.27
C PHE A 398 0.15 -2.56 16.05
N THR A 399 0.60 -3.38 16.99
CA THR A 399 1.84 -4.15 16.93
C THR A 399 1.56 -5.62 17.23
N LEU A 400 2.42 -6.53 16.79
CA LEU A 400 2.26 -7.96 17.11
C LEU A 400 2.33 -8.17 18.62
N GLY A 401 1.47 -9.05 19.15
CA GLY A 401 1.33 -9.26 20.58
C GLY A 401 0.50 -8.20 21.32
N ASP A 402 -0.02 -7.18 20.63
CA ASP A 402 -0.98 -6.26 21.27
C ASP A 402 -2.29 -6.97 21.57
N ARG A 403 -2.81 -6.68 22.76
CA ARG A 403 -4.13 -7.08 23.20
C ARG A 403 -5.19 -6.22 22.55
N VAL A 404 -6.24 -6.84 22.03
CA VAL A 404 -7.38 -6.16 21.42
C VAL A 404 -8.71 -6.65 22.00
N THR A 405 -9.73 -5.80 21.92
CA THR A 405 -11.13 -6.17 22.16
C THR A 405 -11.99 -5.77 20.97
N MET A 406 -12.94 -6.63 20.59
CA MET A 406 -13.92 -6.33 19.54
C MET A 406 -14.92 -5.28 20.06
N ILE A 407 -14.98 -4.13 19.40
CA ILE A 407 -15.92 -3.04 19.74
C ILE A 407 -17.12 -3.03 18.80
N GLN A 408 -16.92 -3.39 17.53
CA GLN A 408 -17.98 -3.38 16.54
C GLN A 408 -19.08 -4.40 16.89
N ASP A 409 -20.34 -3.97 16.84
CA ASP A 409 -21.54 -4.79 17.09
C ASP A 409 -22.00 -5.59 15.86
N SER A 410 -21.45 -5.27 14.70
CA SER A 410 -21.71 -5.89 13.40
C SER A 410 -20.48 -6.67 12.93
N GLY A 411 -20.68 -7.93 12.53
CA GLY A 411 -19.61 -8.78 12.03
C GLY A 411 -19.72 -10.22 12.55
N ALA A 412 -18.62 -10.95 12.42
CA ALA A 412 -18.56 -12.39 12.72
C ALA A 412 -18.05 -12.72 14.13
N VAL A 413 -17.40 -11.76 14.81
CA VAL A 413 -16.82 -11.92 16.16
C VAL A 413 -17.81 -11.40 17.21
N PRO A 414 -18.00 -12.08 18.36
CA PRO A 414 -18.83 -11.57 19.45
C PRO A 414 -18.35 -10.20 20.00
N LEU A 415 -19.31 -9.34 20.33
CA LEU A 415 -19.04 -8.05 20.98
C LEU A 415 -18.29 -8.23 22.30
N ALA A 416 -17.28 -7.39 22.56
CA ALA A 416 -16.40 -7.46 23.73
C ALA A 416 -15.57 -8.76 23.87
N ALA A 417 -15.52 -9.61 22.84
CA ALA A 417 -14.51 -10.67 22.76
C ALA A 417 -13.12 -10.04 22.80
N LYS A 418 -12.17 -10.69 23.48
CA LYS A 418 -10.78 -10.25 23.60
C LYS A 418 -9.86 -11.22 22.87
N GLY A 419 -8.76 -10.69 22.35
CA GLY A 419 -7.81 -11.47 21.57
C GLY A 419 -6.43 -10.81 21.53
N VAL A 420 -5.52 -11.44 20.80
CA VAL A 420 -4.15 -10.98 20.59
C VAL A 420 -3.88 -10.85 19.10
N VAL A 421 -3.25 -9.76 18.68
CA VAL A 421 -2.83 -9.53 17.29
C VAL A 421 -1.66 -10.46 16.96
N ILE A 422 -1.91 -11.47 16.12
CA ILE A 422 -0.88 -12.41 15.65
C ILE A 422 -0.37 -12.09 14.25
N GLY A 423 -1.05 -11.23 13.50
CA GLY A 423 -0.65 -10.81 12.16
C GLY A 423 -1.12 -9.40 11.80
N LEU A 424 -0.32 -8.71 11.00
CA LEU A 424 -0.61 -7.38 10.46
C LEU A 424 -0.51 -7.42 8.94
N ASN A 425 -1.63 -7.14 8.29
CA ASN A 425 -1.76 -7.00 6.84
C ASN A 425 -1.94 -5.52 6.48
N SER A 426 -2.21 -5.19 5.22
CA SER A 426 -2.20 -3.78 4.76
C SER A 426 -3.45 -2.97 5.10
N LYS A 427 -4.57 -3.62 5.41
CA LYS A 427 -5.85 -2.99 5.78
C LYS A 427 -6.56 -3.68 6.96
N SER A 428 -6.03 -4.82 7.39
CA SER A 428 -6.60 -5.71 8.39
C SER A 428 -5.51 -6.32 9.24
N MET A 429 -5.91 -6.90 10.37
CA MET A 429 -5.07 -7.66 11.29
C MET A 429 -5.63 -9.09 11.42
N ASP A 430 -4.75 -10.04 11.73
CA ASP A 430 -5.12 -11.40 12.08
C ASP A 430 -5.10 -11.53 13.60
N VAL A 431 -6.26 -11.85 14.20
CA VAL A 431 -6.44 -11.91 15.66
C VAL A 431 -6.80 -13.33 16.07
N VAL A 432 -6.14 -13.83 17.12
CA VAL A 432 -6.55 -15.04 17.84
C VAL A 432 -7.34 -14.61 19.07
N TRP A 433 -8.58 -15.09 19.14
CA TRP A 433 -9.55 -14.76 20.17
C TRP A 433 -9.44 -15.74 21.35
N ASP A 434 -9.62 -15.22 22.57
CA ASP A 434 -9.52 -15.97 23.83
C ASP A 434 -10.50 -17.15 23.92
N VAL A 435 -11.66 -17.01 23.29
CA VAL A 435 -12.79 -17.94 23.40
C VAL A 435 -13.18 -18.36 21.99
N PRO A 436 -13.36 -19.67 21.71
CA PRO A 436 -13.79 -20.13 20.40
C PRO A 436 -15.22 -19.68 20.08
N PHE A 437 -15.47 -19.35 18.81
CA PHE A 437 -16.76 -18.88 18.31
C PHE A 437 -17.04 -19.42 16.90
N MET A 438 -18.32 -19.60 16.55
CA MET A 438 -18.77 -20.34 15.35
C MET A 438 -18.14 -19.91 14.03
N SER A 439 -17.83 -18.62 13.88
CA SER A 439 -17.24 -18.04 12.66
C SER A 439 -15.71 -18.02 12.65
N GLY A 440 -15.07 -18.48 13.72
CA GLY A 440 -13.61 -18.54 13.82
C GLY A 440 -13.01 -19.62 12.92
N THR A 441 -11.79 -19.36 12.47
CA THR A 441 -10.99 -20.21 11.57
C THR A 441 -9.68 -20.59 12.25
N THR A 442 -8.84 -21.39 11.58
CA THR A 442 -7.47 -21.70 12.04
C THR A 442 -6.41 -20.72 11.50
N LEU A 443 -6.81 -19.68 10.75
CA LEU A 443 -5.91 -18.72 10.07
C LEU A 443 -4.79 -19.39 9.23
N GLY A 444 -5.10 -20.54 8.62
CA GLY A 444 -4.13 -21.36 7.88
C GLY A 444 -3.34 -22.31 8.78
N ASP A 445 -4.01 -22.99 9.72
CA ASP A 445 -3.40 -23.92 10.69
C ASP A 445 -2.37 -23.27 11.63
N LYS A 446 -2.58 -21.98 11.96
CA LYS A 446 -1.78 -21.20 12.93
C LYS A 446 -2.34 -21.21 14.34
N CYS A 447 -3.65 -21.38 14.46
CA CYS A 447 -4.40 -21.35 15.71
C CYS A 447 -5.42 -22.49 15.75
N SER A 448 -5.92 -22.84 16.94
CA SER A 448 -6.94 -23.86 17.08
C SER A 448 -8.26 -23.47 16.37
N GLN A 449 -9.06 -24.49 16.04
CA GLN A 449 -10.31 -24.29 15.31
C GLN A 449 -11.25 -23.36 16.10
N TYR A 450 -11.98 -22.51 15.38
CA TYR A 450 -12.91 -21.54 15.95
C TYR A 450 -12.28 -20.37 16.73
N ARG A 451 -10.95 -20.19 16.75
CA ARG A 451 -10.29 -19.07 17.47
C ARG A 451 -9.76 -17.92 16.62
N GLY A 452 -9.39 -18.13 15.35
CA GLY A 452 -8.71 -17.10 14.56
C GLY A 452 -9.60 -16.39 13.55
N LEU A 453 -9.53 -15.06 13.45
CA LEU A 453 -10.18 -14.32 12.37
C LEU A 453 -9.41 -13.05 11.96
N THR A 454 -9.37 -12.78 10.66
CA THR A 454 -8.92 -11.51 10.09
C THR A 454 -10.00 -10.44 10.27
N VAL A 455 -9.64 -9.28 10.83
CA VAL A 455 -10.56 -8.17 11.13
C VAL A 455 -9.95 -6.81 10.74
N ASP A 456 -10.80 -5.82 10.47
CA ASP A 456 -10.37 -4.48 10.06
C ASP A 456 -9.88 -3.66 11.26
N PHE A 457 -8.93 -2.74 11.02
CA PHE A 457 -8.29 -1.94 12.09
C PHE A 457 -9.26 -1.11 12.95
N ASN A 458 -10.40 -0.69 12.38
CA ASN A 458 -11.42 0.12 13.05
C ASN A 458 -12.52 -0.69 13.78
N SER A 459 -12.47 -2.03 13.71
CA SER A 459 -13.43 -2.91 14.42
C SER A 459 -13.03 -3.16 15.89
N CYS A 460 -11.73 -3.05 16.17
CA CYS A 460 -11.10 -3.44 17.43
C CYS A 460 -10.46 -2.25 18.16
N LEU A 461 -10.37 -2.33 19.48
CA LEU A 461 -9.65 -1.37 20.33
C LEU A 461 -8.37 -2.00 20.88
N ASN A 462 -7.21 -1.39 20.62
CA ASN A 462 -5.92 -1.76 21.20
C ASN A 462 -5.90 -1.44 22.71
N LEU A 463 -5.89 -2.47 23.56
CA LEU A 463 -5.85 -2.38 25.02
C LEU A 463 -4.42 -2.27 25.57
N THR A 464 -3.42 -2.76 24.83
CA THR A 464 -2.00 -2.74 25.25
C THR A 464 -1.32 -1.41 24.95
N ASN A 465 -1.74 -0.72 23.89
CA ASN A 465 -1.32 0.65 23.59
C ASN A 465 -2.55 1.58 23.51
N PRO A 466 -3.06 2.06 24.66
CA PRO A 466 -4.24 2.91 24.73
C PRO A 466 -4.04 4.25 24.01
N GLN A 467 -4.82 4.48 22.96
CA GLN A 467 -4.66 5.64 22.05
C GLN A 467 -5.85 6.59 22.04
N PHE A 468 -7.02 6.15 22.56
CA PHE A 468 -8.23 6.97 22.69
C PHE A 468 -8.53 7.32 24.16
N VAL A 469 -7.51 7.30 25.03
CA VAL A 469 -7.70 7.61 26.45
C VAL A 469 -8.18 9.05 26.58
N THR A 470 -9.31 9.22 27.24
CA THR A 470 -9.96 10.51 27.43
C THR A 470 -10.08 10.81 28.92
N SER A 471 -9.87 12.06 29.31
CA SER A 471 -10.08 12.48 30.70
C SER A 471 -11.55 12.34 31.10
N THR A 472 -11.80 11.91 32.33
CA THR A 472 -13.15 11.90 32.92
C THR A 472 -13.59 13.30 33.38
N ASN A 473 -12.71 14.30 33.35
CA ASN A 473 -13.06 15.68 33.69
C ASN A 473 -13.73 16.36 32.47
N PRO A 474 -15.01 16.78 32.55
CA PRO A 474 -15.73 17.40 31.43
C PRO A 474 -15.18 18.77 30.99
N LYS A 475 -14.27 19.39 31.77
CA LYS A 475 -13.58 20.63 31.39
C LYS A 475 -12.21 20.40 30.73
N ALA A 476 -11.74 19.16 30.64
CA ALA A 476 -10.49 18.87 29.93
C ALA A 476 -10.70 19.02 28.42
N PRO A 477 -9.73 19.58 27.66
CA PRO A 477 -9.79 19.56 26.21
C PRO A 477 -9.81 18.10 25.71
N PRO A 478 -10.58 17.80 24.63
CA PRO A 478 -10.56 16.46 24.06
C PRO A 478 -9.15 16.10 23.54
N PRO A 479 -8.73 14.83 23.60
CA PRO A 479 -7.47 14.42 23.01
C PRO A 479 -7.47 14.72 21.50
N PRO A 480 -6.33 15.14 20.92
CA PRO A 480 -6.25 15.41 19.49
C PRO A 480 -6.53 14.14 18.68
N ALA A 481 -7.34 14.27 17.63
CA ALA A 481 -7.63 13.15 16.73
C ALA A 481 -6.36 12.64 16.06
N ILE A 482 -6.25 11.32 15.88
CA ILE A 482 -5.10 10.68 15.24
C ILE A 482 -5.21 10.87 13.72
N THR A 483 -4.64 11.97 13.23
CA THR A 483 -4.67 12.33 11.80
C THR A 483 -3.65 11.56 10.97
N THR A 484 -2.58 11.04 11.57
CA THR A 484 -1.57 10.24 10.88
C THR A 484 -2.14 8.87 10.53
N PRO A 485 -2.28 8.49 9.24
CA PRO A 485 -2.87 7.21 8.88
C PRO A 485 -2.00 6.05 9.37
N PHE A 486 -2.62 5.07 10.05
CA PHE A 486 -1.89 3.87 10.45
C PHE A 486 -1.52 3.06 9.21
N ASN A 487 -0.25 3.16 8.86
CA ASN A 487 0.36 2.46 7.73
C ASN A 487 1.38 1.50 8.34
N PRO A 488 0.99 0.27 8.73
CA PRO A 488 1.91 -0.69 9.33
C PRO A 488 3.13 -0.82 8.43
N ARG A 489 4.34 -0.76 9.02
CA ARG A 489 5.58 -0.68 8.24
C ARG A 489 5.78 -1.96 7.44
N PHE A 490 5.25 -1.97 6.23
CA PHE A 490 5.58 -2.99 5.25
C PHE A 490 7.09 -3.05 5.08
N GLY A 491 7.62 -4.27 4.95
CA GLY A 491 8.98 -4.46 4.47
C GLY A 491 9.24 -3.55 3.26
N PRO A 492 10.47 -3.03 3.15
CA PRO A 492 10.82 -1.89 2.33
C PRO A 492 10.10 -1.92 0.97
N ARG A 493 9.28 -0.90 0.72
CA ARG A 493 8.86 -0.59 -0.65
C ARG A 493 10.14 -0.56 -1.49
N PRO A 494 10.20 -1.17 -2.69
CA PRO A 494 11.33 -1.01 -3.58
C PRO A 494 11.49 0.48 -3.88
N ALA A 495 12.39 1.12 -3.14
CA ALA A 495 12.50 2.56 -3.09
C ALA A 495 13.24 3.01 -4.33
N ILE A 496 12.48 3.63 -5.24
CA ILE A 496 12.95 4.31 -6.45
C ILE A 496 13.42 3.29 -7.52
N PRO A 497 12.94 3.36 -8.78
CA PRO A 497 13.57 2.61 -9.87
C PRO A 497 15.05 3.05 -9.92
N PRO A 498 16.03 2.13 -10.01
CA PRO A 498 17.44 2.48 -9.88
C PRO A 498 17.80 3.57 -10.88
N THR A 499 18.41 4.65 -10.39
CA THR A 499 18.92 5.75 -11.22
C THR A 499 19.74 5.15 -12.36
N ALA A 500 19.45 5.57 -13.60
CA ALA A 500 19.95 4.95 -14.81
C ALA A 500 21.48 4.75 -14.75
N GLY A 501 21.92 3.50 -14.64
CA GLY A 501 23.33 3.12 -14.54
C GLY A 501 23.73 2.32 -13.28
N GLN A 502 22.93 2.28 -12.21
CA GLN A 502 23.28 1.45 -11.04
C GLN A 502 22.87 -0.03 -11.20
N PRO A 503 23.77 -1.00 -10.92
CA PRO A 503 23.44 -2.42 -10.95
C PRO A 503 22.48 -2.82 -9.82
N ALA A 504 21.74 -3.92 -10.01
CA ALA A 504 20.93 -4.54 -8.97
C ALA A 504 21.82 -5.08 -7.84
N ALA A 505 21.52 -4.73 -6.58
CA ALA A 505 22.20 -5.34 -5.44
C ALA A 505 21.72 -6.80 -5.28
N SER A 506 22.65 -7.71 -5.00
CA SER A 506 22.44 -9.16 -4.92
C SER A 506 22.05 -9.88 -6.23
N GLY A 507 22.83 -9.66 -7.28
CA GLY A 507 23.20 -10.76 -8.19
C GLY A 507 22.24 -11.13 -9.32
N PHE A 508 21.21 -10.33 -9.61
CA PHE A 508 20.37 -10.48 -10.80
C PHE A 508 20.66 -9.37 -11.83
N THR A 509 21.28 -9.71 -12.95
CA THR A 509 21.13 -8.93 -14.18
C THR A 509 19.75 -9.22 -14.77
N PRO A 510 18.88 -8.22 -15.00
CA PRO A 510 17.70 -8.46 -15.81
C PRO A 510 18.14 -8.92 -17.20
N ALA A 511 17.50 -9.97 -17.73
CA ALA A 511 17.81 -10.51 -19.04
C ALA A 511 17.82 -9.38 -20.08
N GLN A 512 18.91 -9.26 -20.85
CA GLN A 512 18.98 -8.29 -21.94
C GLN A 512 17.84 -8.57 -22.91
N LYS A 513 16.89 -7.63 -23.00
CA LYS A 513 15.92 -7.63 -24.10
C LYS A 513 16.73 -7.57 -25.40
N PRO A 514 16.53 -8.48 -26.36
CA PRO A 514 17.20 -8.38 -27.65
C PRO A 514 16.70 -7.12 -28.36
N PHE A 515 17.51 -6.06 -28.33
CA PHE A 515 17.28 -4.85 -29.11
C PHE A 515 17.58 -5.15 -30.58
N SER A 516 16.59 -5.68 -31.27
CA SER A 516 16.49 -5.63 -32.72
C SER A 516 15.08 -5.19 -33.08
N PRO A 517 14.88 -4.00 -33.65
CA PRO A 517 13.56 -3.54 -34.06
C PRO A 517 13.10 -4.39 -35.24
N VAL A 518 12.10 -5.23 -35.02
CA VAL A 518 11.49 -6.03 -36.10
C VAL A 518 10.72 -5.08 -37.00
N SER A 519 11.29 -4.77 -38.17
CA SER A 519 10.63 -3.93 -39.17
C SER A 519 9.40 -4.65 -39.71
N ILE A 520 8.21 -4.16 -39.36
CA ILE A 520 6.95 -4.64 -39.93
C ILE A 520 6.91 -4.16 -41.38
N MET A 521 7.13 -5.08 -42.32
CA MET A 521 7.08 -4.79 -43.76
C MET A 521 5.69 -4.31 -44.16
N SER A 522 5.57 -3.01 -44.47
CA SER A 522 4.37 -2.45 -45.08
C SER A 522 4.24 -2.96 -46.52
N ASN A 523 3.03 -3.46 -46.85
CA ASN A 523 2.75 -4.10 -48.13
C ASN A 523 2.87 -3.11 -49.32
N PRO A 524 3.73 -3.35 -50.34
CA PRO A 524 3.98 -2.39 -51.43
C PRO A 524 2.81 -2.14 -52.42
N ARG A 525 1.60 -2.65 -52.16
CA ARG A 525 0.47 -2.69 -53.13
C ARG A 525 -0.76 -1.86 -52.76
N ARG A 526 -0.65 -0.78 -51.99
CA ARG A 526 -1.73 0.24 -51.89
C ARG A 526 -1.31 1.56 -52.52
N GLY A 527 -2.04 1.92 -53.58
CA GLY A 527 -1.75 3.05 -54.45
C GLY A 527 -1.90 4.42 -53.78
N ARG A 528 -1.17 5.38 -54.34
CA ARG A 528 -1.07 6.77 -53.91
C ARG A 528 -2.07 7.63 -54.69
N GLY A 529 -2.96 8.30 -53.96
CA GLY A 529 -3.81 9.39 -54.44
C GLY A 529 -4.58 9.95 -53.24
N GLY A 530 -4.52 11.22 -52.86
CA GLY A 530 -3.79 12.35 -53.45
C GLY A 530 -4.72 13.54 -53.58
N TYR A 531 -4.50 14.58 -52.78
CA TYR A 531 -4.78 16.00 -53.11
C TYR A 531 -4.08 16.88 -52.07
N VAL A 532 -3.56 18.02 -52.52
CA VAL A 532 -2.77 18.99 -51.73
C VAL A 532 -3.27 20.39 -52.07
N ASN A 533 -3.41 21.22 -51.04
CA ASN A 533 -3.45 22.70 -51.07
C ASN A 533 -3.16 23.16 -49.62
N GLY A 534 -2.32 24.15 -49.30
CA GLY A 534 -1.40 24.95 -50.12
C GLY A 534 -1.00 26.24 -49.38
N ARG A 535 0.20 26.79 -49.66
CA ARG A 535 0.81 28.03 -49.09
C ARG A 535 1.35 27.89 -47.64
N GLY A 536 2.50 28.45 -47.26
CA GLY A 536 3.52 29.11 -48.09
C GLY A 536 4.78 29.54 -47.30
N ALA A 537 5.95 29.29 -47.92
CA ALA A 537 7.17 30.11 -48.01
C ALA A 537 7.91 30.65 -46.76
N VAL A 538 9.22 30.39 -46.74
CA VAL A 538 10.26 31.06 -45.93
C VAL A 538 11.17 31.85 -46.91
N PRO A 539 11.80 32.96 -46.48
CA PRO A 539 13.21 33.14 -46.83
C PRO A 539 14.11 33.54 -45.66
N THR A 540 15.37 33.14 -45.77
CA THR A 540 16.50 33.39 -44.87
C THR A 540 17.13 34.78 -45.08
N GLY A 541 17.72 35.37 -44.02
CA GLY A 541 18.65 36.50 -44.15
C GLY A 541 19.27 36.97 -42.84
N ALA A 542 20.60 37.00 -42.75
CA ALA A 542 21.37 37.77 -41.75
C ALA A 542 21.90 39.05 -42.43
N PRO A 543 22.25 40.14 -41.68
CA PRO A 543 23.65 40.26 -41.24
C PRO A 543 23.95 41.10 -39.95
N ARG A 544 25.13 40.80 -39.36
CA ARG A 544 26.16 41.66 -38.68
C ARG A 544 25.84 43.10 -38.17
N SER A 545 26.10 43.31 -36.85
CA SER A 545 26.95 44.34 -36.15
C SER A 545 27.11 45.79 -36.70
N PRO A 546 27.30 46.87 -35.87
CA PRO A 546 28.22 46.91 -34.71
C PRO A 546 27.89 47.83 -33.49
N LEU A 547 28.81 47.84 -32.50
CA LEU A 547 28.92 48.77 -31.34
C LEU A 547 29.55 50.14 -31.75
N PRO A 548 29.35 51.23 -30.99
CA PRO A 548 30.16 51.61 -29.79
C PRO A 548 29.30 52.13 -28.61
N GLY A 549 29.75 52.38 -27.37
CA GLY A 549 31.09 52.36 -26.75
C GLY A 549 31.51 53.75 -26.23
N ILE A 550 31.40 54.02 -24.91
CA ILE A 550 32.02 55.15 -24.15
C ILE A 550 32.01 54.84 -22.62
N GLU A 551 33.03 55.31 -21.90
CA GLU A 551 33.41 55.13 -20.48
C GLU A 551 33.70 56.53 -19.84
N PRO A 552 34.33 56.74 -18.66
CA PRO A 552 34.12 56.20 -17.29
C PRO A 552 34.28 57.26 -16.13
N SER A 553 34.05 56.87 -14.87
CA SER A 553 34.72 57.41 -13.64
C SER A 553 34.41 56.48 -12.42
N LYS A 554 35.37 55.96 -11.61
CA LYS A 554 36.31 56.57 -10.61
C LYS A 554 35.61 57.23 -9.40
N GLU A 555 35.98 57.02 -8.12
CA GLU A 555 36.97 56.15 -7.42
C GLU A 555 36.74 56.22 -5.87
N SER A 556 37.55 55.51 -5.06
CA SER A 556 37.64 55.49 -3.55
C SER A 556 36.80 54.43 -2.78
N SER A 557 37.23 53.83 -1.66
CA SER A 557 38.58 53.58 -1.08
C SER A 557 38.53 52.42 -0.04
N ALA A 558 39.64 51.71 0.17
CA ALA A 558 39.77 50.45 0.95
C ALA A 558 40.09 50.69 2.47
N PRO A 559 40.56 49.72 3.33
CA PRO A 559 40.86 48.27 3.15
C PRO A 559 40.55 47.31 4.35
N SER A 560 41.08 46.06 4.26
CA SER A 560 41.30 45.03 5.32
C SER A 560 40.15 44.02 5.59
N THR A 561 40.38 42.71 5.84
CA THR A 561 41.61 41.88 5.83
C THR A 561 41.30 40.36 5.66
N ASN A 562 42.32 39.59 5.28
CA ASN A 562 42.54 38.13 5.50
C ASN A 562 41.75 37.05 4.71
N GLY A 563 42.51 36.11 4.12
CA GLY A 563 42.21 34.67 4.21
C GLY A 563 41.86 33.91 2.92
N ALA A 564 42.87 33.58 2.09
CA ALA A 564 42.74 32.65 0.96
C ALA A 564 43.56 31.35 1.22
N PRO A 565 43.61 30.33 0.33
CA PRO A 565 42.70 29.97 -0.77
C PRO A 565 42.28 28.47 -0.81
N VAL A 566 41.35 28.15 -1.72
CA VAL A 566 41.05 26.78 -2.19
C VAL A 566 42.16 26.27 -3.13
N ASN A 567 42.49 24.97 -3.05
CA ASN A 567 43.51 24.34 -3.91
C ASN A 567 42.90 23.72 -5.18
N SER A 568 43.48 24.01 -6.35
CA SER A 568 43.06 23.47 -7.66
C SER A 568 44.27 23.24 -8.56
N ARG A 569 44.33 22.11 -9.28
CA ARG A 569 45.34 21.79 -10.32
C ARG A 569 44.86 20.63 -11.24
N PRO A 570 45.43 20.40 -12.44
CA PRO A 570 44.63 20.60 -13.66
C PRO A 570 44.73 19.49 -14.73
N MET A 571 43.97 19.67 -15.82
CA MET A 571 43.95 18.82 -17.03
C MET A 571 44.92 19.28 -18.14
N ARG A 572 45.54 18.30 -18.84
CA ARG A 572 46.19 18.35 -20.18
C ARG A 572 46.20 16.89 -20.71
N GLY A 573 46.07 16.57 -22.00
CA GLY A 573 45.76 17.37 -23.19
C GLY A 573 45.79 16.52 -24.49
N PHE A 574 45.09 17.00 -25.53
CA PHE A 574 45.25 16.80 -27.00
C PHE A 574 45.67 15.44 -27.67
N ASN A 575 44.79 15.01 -28.59
CA ASN A 575 44.89 14.37 -29.94
C ASN A 575 46.26 14.41 -30.72
N PRO A 576 46.49 13.68 -31.87
CA PRO A 576 45.51 13.22 -32.87
C PRO A 576 45.70 11.90 -33.70
N GLY A 577 44.57 11.29 -34.06
CA GLY A 577 44.13 10.84 -35.41
C GLY A 577 45.01 10.10 -36.44
N ARG A 578 44.46 8.99 -37.00
CA ARG A 578 44.53 8.59 -38.43
C ARG A 578 43.51 7.47 -38.74
N GLY A 579 43.15 7.28 -40.01
CA GLY A 579 42.37 6.12 -40.49
C GLY A 579 42.59 5.85 -41.98
N ARG A 580 42.06 4.71 -42.48
CA ARG A 580 41.61 4.37 -43.87
C ARG A 580 41.96 2.93 -44.30
N GLY A 581 40.98 2.25 -44.92
CA GLY A 581 41.11 0.96 -45.65
C GLY A 581 40.79 -0.29 -44.80
N GLY A 582 39.97 -1.28 -45.21
CA GLY A 582 39.08 -1.41 -46.37
C GLY A 582 39.42 -2.59 -47.30
N PHE A 583 38.68 -3.71 -47.21
CA PHE A 583 38.58 -4.78 -48.22
C PHE A 583 37.37 -5.72 -47.93
N GLY A 584 36.65 -6.17 -48.98
CA GLY A 584 35.78 -7.36 -48.99
C GLY A 584 36.48 -8.54 -49.70
N PRO A 585 35.88 -9.75 -49.85
CA PRO A 585 34.50 -10.05 -50.28
C PRO A 585 33.74 -10.96 -49.26
N GLY A 586 32.69 -11.77 -49.53
CA GLY A 586 32.04 -12.24 -50.78
C GLY A 586 30.65 -12.90 -50.58
N PHE A 587 30.34 -14.01 -51.26
CA PHE A 587 28.98 -14.61 -51.34
C PHE A 587 28.93 -16.16 -51.40
N ARG A 588 27.73 -16.71 -51.10
CA ARG A 588 27.14 -18.08 -51.29
C ARG A 588 27.18 -19.01 -50.05
N GLY A 589 26.12 -19.75 -49.71
CA GLY A 589 24.71 -19.70 -50.17
C GLY A 589 23.88 -20.98 -49.85
N ARG A 590 22.54 -20.81 -49.77
CA ARG A 590 21.46 -21.81 -50.02
C ARG A 590 21.31 -23.04 -49.10
N GLY A 591 20.12 -23.23 -48.53
CA GLY A 591 19.69 -24.48 -47.89
C GLY A 591 18.34 -24.35 -47.17
N ALA A 592 17.23 -24.71 -47.81
CA ALA A 592 15.89 -24.67 -47.23
C ALA A 592 15.33 -26.09 -47.09
N PHE A 593 14.66 -26.39 -45.97
CA PHE A 593 13.77 -27.55 -45.84
C PHE A 593 12.65 -27.27 -44.83
N ILE A 594 11.42 -27.60 -45.23
CA ILE A 594 10.24 -27.81 -44.38
C ILE A 594 9.76 -29.23 -44.73
N PRO A 595 9.19 -29.99 -43.78
CA PRO A 595 7.78 -30.33 -43.96
C PRO A 595 6.92 -30.35 -42.68
N ASN A 596 5.66 -29.98 -42.89
CA ASN A 596 4.44 -30.20 -42.11
C ASN A 596 4.45 -31.28 -41.01
N VAL A 597 3.76 -30.99 -39.89
CA VAL A 597 2.74 -31.88 -39.33
C VAL A 597 1.50 -31.06 -38.90
N ASP A 598 0.34 -31.66 -39.15
CA ASP A 598 -1.02 -31.15 -38.97
C ASP A 598 -1.57 -31.32 -37.53
N ARG A 599 -2.85 -30.92 -37.32
CA ARG A 599 -3.70 -31.11 -36.11
C ARG A 599 -3.42 -30.14 -34.93
N GLY A 600 -4.44 -29.69 -34.19
CA GLY A 600 -5.88 -29.91 -34.33
C GLY A 600 -6.68 -29.13 -33.28
N ARG A 601 -7.94 -28.78 -33.58
CA ARG A 601 -8.82 -28.05 -32.65
C ARG A 601 -9.25 -28.95 -31.49
N GLY A 602 -9.09 -28.48 -30.25
CA GLY A 602 -9.60 -29.14 -29.03
C GLY A 602 -10.37 -28.14 -28.17
N ASN A 603 -11.71 -28.20 -28.23
CA ASN A 603 -12.61 -27.33 -27.48
C ASN A 603 -12.98 -28.01 -26.14
N PRO A 604 -12.97 -27.33 -24.98
CA PRO A 604 -13.39 -27.94 -23.71
C PRO A 604 -14.92 -28.09 -23.64
N PRO A 605 -15.46 -29.20 -23.07
CA PRO A 605 -16.90 -29.46 -23.09
C PRO A 605 -17.66 -28.67 -22.01
N TYR A 606 -18.67 -27.92 -22.45
CA TYR A 606 -19.76 -27.44 -21.60
C TYR A 606 -20.55 -28.64 -21.04
N ARG A 607 -20.78 -28.71 -19.72
CA ARG A 607 -21.74 -29.64 -19.11
C ARG A 607 -23.03 -28.90 -18.78
N GLY A 608 -24.16 -29.46 -19.23
CA GLY A 608 -25.44 -28.75 -19.30
C GLY A 608 -26.23 -28.64 -17.99
N ARG A 609 -27.26 -27.80 -18.04
CA ARG A 609 -28.25 -27.55 -16.98
C ARG A 609 -29.04 -28.81 -16.61
N GLY A 610 -29.21 -29.06 -15.32
CA GLY A 610 -30.36 -29.80 -14.78
C GLY A 610 -31.48 -28.83 -14.40
N ARG A 611 -32.70 -29.03 -14.90
CA ARG A 611 -33.90 -28.34 -14.42
C ARG A 611 -34.51 -29.17 -13.29
N GLY A 612 -34.66 -28.58 -12.10
CA GLY A 612 -35.57 -29.05 -11.05
C GLY A 612 -36.75 -28.09 -10.93
N SER A 613 -37.96 -28.60 -10.69
CA SER A 613 -39.19 -27.80 -10.66
C SER A 613 -39.93 -27.96 -9.33
N PHE A 614 -40.51 -26.85 -8.87
CA PHE A 614 -41.56 -26.70 -7.85
C PHE A 614 -41.46 -27.41 -6.49
N ALA A 615 -41.47 -26.59 -5.44
CA ALA A 615 -42.60 -26.54 -4.50
C ALA A 615 -42.72 -25.10 -3.95
N ALA A 616 -43.96 -24.61 -3.78
CA ALA A 616 -44.24 -23.34 -3.10
C ALA A 616 -44.93 -23.65 -1.75
N PRO A 617 -44.65 -22.90 -0.67
CA PRO A 617 -45.33 -23.08 0.60
C PRO A 617 -46.75 -22.48 0.55
N LEU A 618 -47.74 -23.24 1.03
CA LEU A 618 -49.06 -22.72 1.36
C LEU A 618 -49.03 -22.09 2.78
N PRO A 619 -49.85 -21.06 3.04
CA PRO A 619 -49.96 -20.45 4.36
C PRO A 619 -50.97 -21.18 5.26
N SER A 620 -50.62 -21.30 6.54
CA SER A 620 -51.53 -21.53 7.68
C SER A 620 -50.87 -21.00 8.95
#